data_AF-A0A924YGW0-F1
#
_entry.id   AF-A0A924YGW0-F1
#
_cell.length_a   1.000
_cell.length_b   1.000
_cell.length_c   1.000
_cell.angle_alpha   90.00
_cell.angle_beta   90.00
_cell.angle_gamma   90.00
#
_symmetry.space_group_name_H-M   'P 1'
#
loop_
_entity.id
_entity.type
_entity.pdbx_description
1 polymer ?
#
loop_
_entity_poly.entity_id
_entity_poly.type
_entity_poly.pdbx_seq_one_letter_code
_entity_poly.pdbx_strand_id
1 'polypeptide(L)'
;MRYSKSSLKLTSILMVLLVLITTSITMVSAQDDPPRLALIQFLKGHPVHRLMQLGFQEGCVDAGVECDMLLTDSTNAIDMIPLAEQALAQGYDGVV
;
A
#
# COMPACT_ATOMS: atom_id res chain seq x y z
N MET A 1 -21.07 39.28 -40.02
CA MET A 1 -19.85 38.96 -39.25
C MET A 1 -19.15 37.77 -39.89
N ARG A 2 -18.03 37.98 -40.61
CA ARG A 2 -17.17 36.89 -41.14
C ARG A 2 -16.07 36.61 -40.12
N TYR A 3 -16.16 35.49 -39.41
CA TYR A 3 -15.03 35.01 -38.62
C TYR A 3 -13.88 34.63 -39.57
N SER A 4 -12.69 35.18 -39.32
CA SER A 4 -11.48 34.85 -40.09
C SER A 4 -11.09 33.39 -39.79
N LYS A 5 -10.81 32.60 -40.84
CA LYS A 5 -10.35 31.20 -40.71
C LYS A 5 -9.15 31.06 -39.76
N SER A 6 -8.33 32.10 -39.62
CA SER A 6 -7.20 32.15 -38.70
C SER A 6 -7.63 32.20 -37.23
N SER A 7 -8.73 32.91 -36.92
CA SER A 7 -9.28 33.00 -35.56
C SER A 7 -9.87 31.67 -35.08
N LEU A 8 -10.44 30.88 -36.00
CA LEU A 8 -11.01 29.55 -35.70
C LEU A 8 -9.93 28.48 -35.44
N LYS A 9 -8.77 28.59 -36.11
CA LYS A 9 -7.62 27.71 -35.87
C LYS A 9 -6.96 27.99 -34.51
N LEU A 10 -6.84 29.27 -34.15
CA LEU A 10 -6.19 29.68 -32.90
C LEU A 10 -7.01 29.28 -31.67
N THR A 11 -8.33 29.42 -31.73
CA THR A 11 -9.21 28.95 -30.64
C THR A 11 -9.21 27.44 -30.49
N SER A 12 -9.14 26.70 -31.59
CA SER A 12 -9.04 25.23 -31.56
C SER A 12 -7.72 24.75 -30.95
N ILE A 13 -6.59 25.35 -31.31
CA ILE A 13 -5.29 25.01 -30.72
C ILE A 13 -5.25 25.34 -29.23
N LEU A 14 -5.79 26.49 -28.82
CA LEU A 14 -5.84 26.91 -27.41
C LEU A 14 -6.70 25.96 -26.57
N MET A 15 -7.83 25.47 -27.11
CA MET A 15 -8.68 24.50 -26.42
C MET A 15 -8.00 23.13 -26.28
N VAL A 16 -7.31 22.65 -27.31
CA VAL A 16 -6.56 21.38 -27.24
C VAL A 16 -5.43 21.48 -26.22
N LEU A 17 -4.71 22.61 -26.18
CA LEU A 17 -3.64 22.83 -25.21
C LEU A 17 -4.17 22.92 -23.78
N LEU A 18 -5.31 23.57 -23.55
CA LEU A 18 -5.96 23.65 -22.24
C LEU A 18 -6.40 22.26 -21.74
N VAL A 19 -6.95 21.42 -22.63
CA VAL A 19 -7.34 20.04 -22.31
C VAL A 19 -6.12 19.15 -22.01
N LEU A 20 -5.01 19.34 -22.73
CA LEU A 20 -3.75 18.61 -22.47
C LEU A 20 -3.12 19.02 -21.13
N ILE A 21 -3.22 20.30 -20.75
CA ILE A 21 -2.74 20.78 -19.45
C ILE A 21 -3.60 20.24 -18.31
N THR A 22 -4.94 20.23 -18.45
CA THR A 22 -5.83 19.72 -17.38
C THR A 22 -5.75 18.21 -17.21
N THR A 23 -5.56 17.43 -18.28
CA THR A 23 -5.37 15.97 -18.20
C THR A 23 -4.06 15.56 -17.54
N SER A 24 -3.03 16.41 -17.55
CA SER A 24 -1.76 16.12 -16.89
C SER A 24 -1.79 16.32 -15.37
N ILE A 25 -2.75 17.10 -14.84
CA ILE A 25 -2.83 17.44 -13.41
C ILE A 25 -3.53 16.34 -12.59
N THR A 26 -4.30 15.44 -13.23
CA THR A 26 -5.04 14.37 -12.54
C THR A 26 -4.20 13.14 -12.18
N MET A 27 -2.88 13.15 -12.43
CA MET A 27 -1.95 12.07 -12.04
C MET A 27 -1.08 12.43 -10.82
N VAL A 28 -1.63 13.16 -9.85
CA VAL A 28 -1.17 12.98 -8.46
C VAL A 28 -1.84 11.71 -7.96
N SER A 29 -1.11 10.59 -8.06
CA SER A 29 -1.43 9.41 -7.25
C SER A 29 -1.42 9.88 -5.81
N ALA A 30 -2.47 9.58 -5.03
CA ALA A 30 -2.33 9.54 -3.60
C ALA A 30 -1.13 8.61 -3.33
N GLN A 31 -0.06 9.17 -2.79
CA GLN A 31 1.05 8.38 -2.31
C GLN A 31 0.65 7.97 -0.90
N ASP A 32 -0.29 7.03 -0.81
CA ASP A 32 -0.55 6.33 0.43
C ASP A 32 0.70 5.49 0.70
N ASP A 33 1.28 5.62 1.90
CA ASP A 33 2.42 4.79 2.31
C ASP A 33 2.06 3.31 2.11
N PRO A 34 3.03 2.43 1.81
CA PRO A 34 2.75 1.01 1.63
C PRO A 34 1.99 0.45 2.84
N PRO A 35 0.91 -0.33 2.64
CA PRO A 35 0.18 -0.93 3.74
C PRO A 35 1.11 -1.71 4.66
N ARG A 36 0.92 -1.57 5.97
CA ARG A 36 1.72 -2.21 7.01
C ARG A 36 0.97 -3.40 7.59
N LEU A 37 1.51 -4.61 7.45
CA LEU A 37 0.91 -5.84 7.98
C LEU A 37 1.77 -6.45 9.10
N ALA A 38 1.14 -7.03 10.11
CA ALA A 38 1.83 -7.77 11.16
C ALA A 38 1.40 -9.24 11.20
N LEU A 39 2.37 -10.16 11.14
CA LEU A 39 2.14 -11.57 11.46
C LEU A 39 2.27 -11.78 12.97
N ILE A 40 1.22 -12.31 13.60
CA ILE A 40 1.22 -12.63 15.03
C ILE A 40 1.26 -14.15 15.19
N GLN A 41 2.33 -14.67 15.79
CA GLN A 41 2.48 -16.11 15.92
C GLN A 41 3.25 -16.54 17.17
N PHE A 42 2.71 -17.55 17.85
CA PHE A 42 3.39 -18.33 18.87
C PHE A 42 4.37 -19.34 18.26
N LEU A 43 5.22 -19.98 19.07
CA LEU A 43 6.25 -20.92 18.62
C LEU A 43 7.18 -20.36 17.53
N LYS A 44 7.76 -19.19 17.80
CA LYS A 44 8.79 -18.58 16.94
C LYS A 44 9.87 -19.60 16.56
N GLY A 45 10.15 -19.71 15.27
CA GLY A 45 11.18 -20.59 14.74
C GLY A 45 10.86 -22.10 14.75
N HIS A 46 9.68 -22.54 15.24
CA HIS A 46 9.25 -23.94 15.13
C HIS A 46 9.14 -24.36 13.65
N PRO A 47 9.55 -25.58 13.24
CA PRO A 47 9.74 -25.91 11.83
C PRO A 47 8.54 -25.62 10.92
N VAL A 48 7.33 -25.94 11.37
CA VAL A 48 6.09 -25.65 10.60
C VAL A 48 5.82 -24.15 10.52
N HIS A 49 6.07 -23.41 11.60
CA HIS A 49 5.84 -21.97 11.67
C HIS A 49 6.90 -21.18 10.89
N ARG A 50 8.13 -21.68 10.83
CA ARG A 50 9.20 -21.09 10.02
C ARG A 50 8.83 -21.05 8.53
N LEU A 51 8.21 -22.10 8.00
CA LEU A 51 7.74 -22.10 6.61
C LEU A 51 6.67 -21.04 6.37
N MET A 52 5.73 -20.89 7.32
CA MET A 52 4.73 -19.81 7.32
C MET A 52 5.38 -18.42 7.37
N GLN A 53 6.36 -18.21 8.25
CA GLN A 53 7.08 -16.94 8.42
C GLN A 53 7.83 -16.55 7.14
N LEU A 54 8.51 -17.51 6.50
CA LEU A 54 9.18 -17.28 5.22
C LEU A 54 8.19 -16.93 4.11
N GLY A 55 7.10 -17.69 3.99
CA GLY A 55 6.06 -17.42 2.98
C GLY A 55 5.37 -16.07 3.17
N PHE A 56 5.11 -15.66 4.42
CA PHE A 56 4.58 -14.34 4.73
C PHE A 56 5.56 -13.25 4.27
N GLN A 57 6.83 -13.36 4.63
CA GLN A 57 7.82 -12.35 4.28
C GLN A 57 8.05 -12.25 2.77
N GLU A 58 8.11 -13.38 2.05
CA GLU A 58 8.23 -13.39 0.59
C GLU A 58 6.98 -12.83 -0.08
N GLY A 59 5.78 -13.19 0.40
CA GLY A 59 4.53 -12.62 -0.09
C GLY A 59 4.42 -11.10 0.12
N CYS A 60 4.97 -10.58 1.21
CA CYS A 60 5.02 -9.13 1.45
C CYS A 60 5.90 -8.39 0.46
N VAL A 61 7.09 -8.95 0.15
CA VAL A 61 7.99 -8.41 -0.87
C VAL A 61 7.31 -8.40 -2.24
N ASP A 62 6.67 -9.51 -2.62
CA ASP A 62 5.98 -9.64 -3.90
C ASP A 62 4.79 -8.66 -4.05
N ALA A 63 4.10 -8.38 -2.94
CA ALA A 63 2.95 -7.47 -2.91
C ALA A 63 3.33 -5.99 -2.71
N GLY A 64 4.59 -5.68 -2.43
CA GLY A 64 5.03 -4.30 -2.15
C GLY A 64 4.43 -3.71 -0.87
N VAL A 65 4.22 -4.54 0.15
CA VAL A 65 3.69 -4.15 1.46
C VAL A 65 4.79 -4.21 2.52
N GLU A 66 4.71 -3.32 3.51
CA GLU A 66 5.63 -3.32 4.65
C GLU A 66 5.14 -4.36 5.67
N CYS A 67 6.01 -5.25 6.14
CA CYS A 67 5.60 -6.34 7.01
C CYS A 67 6.52 -6.55 8.19
N ASP A 68 5.92 -6.71 9.37
CA ASP A 68 6.60 -7.03 10.61
C ASP A 68 6.12 -8.38 11.18
N MET A 69 7.00 -9.03 11.94
CA MET A 69 6.70 -10.30 12.60
C MET A 69 6.71 -10.11 14.12
N LEU A 70 5.54 -10.20 14.73
CA LEU A 70 5.36 -10.14 16.18
C LEU A 70 5.23 -11.57 16.70
N LEU A 71 6.36 -12.14 17.12
CA LEU A 71 6.46 -13.57 17.44
C LEU A 71 6.81 -13.80 18.91
N THR A 72 6.30 -14.88 19.48
CA THR A 72 6.65 -15.36 20.82
C THR A 72 7.17 -16.79 20.78
N ASP A 73 8.11 -17.11 21.67
CA ASP A 73 8.61 -18.48 21.86
C ASP A 73 7.61 -19.37 22.63
N SER A 74 6.51 -18.78 23.14
CA SER A 74 5.49 -19.50 23.89
C SER A 74 4.78 -20.58 23.08
N THR A 75 4.36 -21.64 23.76
CA THR A 75 3.44 -22.67 23.24
C THR A 75 1.97 -22.34 23.49
N ASN A 76 1.67 -21.25 24.21
CA ASN A 76 0.32 -20.85 24.59
C ASN A 76 -0.18 -19.72 23.68
N ALA A 77 -1.34 -19.92 23.08
CA ALA A 77 -1.98 -18.93 22.23
C ALA A 77 -2.36 -17.63 22.97
N ILE A 78 -2.61 -17.69 24.28
CA ILE A 78 -2.95 -16.51 25.09
C ILE A 78 -1.80 -15.49 25.10
N ASP A 79 -0.56 -15.95 24.99
CA ASP A 79 0.61 -15.07 24.98
C ASP A 79 0.76 -14.28 23.66
N MET A 80 -0.13 -14.50 22.69
CA MET A 80 -0.25 -13.66 21.49
C MET A 80 -1.10 -12.42 21.72
N ILE A 81 -1.92 -12.34 22.78
CA ILE A 81 -2.77 -11.18 23.05
C ILE A 81 -1.95 -9.89 23.16
N PRO A 82 -0.84 -9.83 23.93
CA PRO A 82 -0.03 -8.61 24.00
C PRO A 82 0.61 -8.22 22.67
N LEU A 83 0.87 -9.20 21.78
CA LEU A 83 1.41 -8.96 20.44
C LEU A 83 0.34 -8.32 19.54
N ALA A 84 -0.91 -8.75 19.65
CA ALA A 84 -2.04 -8.12 18.96
C ALA A 84 -2.31 -6.70 19.47
N GLU A 85 -2.24 -6.49 20.78
CA GLU A 85 -2.35 -5.15 21.38
C GLU A 85 -1.23 -4.22 20.90
N GLN A 86 0.00 -4.75 20.79
CA GLN A 86 1.13 -4.02 20.19
C GLN A 86 0.84 -3.65 18.74
N ALA A 87 0.30 -4.55 17.92
CA ALA A 87 -0.05 -4.25 16.53
C ALA A 87 -1.10 -3.13 16.44
N LEU A 88 -2.14 -3.18 17.26
CA LEU A 88 -3.15 -2.11 17.32
C LEU A 88 -2.53 -0.77 17.73
N ALA A 89 -1.65 -0.76 18.74
CA ALA A 89 -1.00 0.45 19.22
C ALA A 89 -0.02 1.07 18.20
N GLN A 90 0.58 0.24 17.34
CA GLN A 90 1.53 0.68 16.30
C GLN A 90 0.88 1.04 14.96
N GLY A 91 -0.44 0.89 14.85
CA GLY A 91 -1.21 1.30 13.67
C GLY A 91 -0.90 0.47 12.42
N TYR A 92 -0.79 -0.85 12.54
CA TYR A 92 -0.77 -1.72 11.35
C TYR A 92 -2.15 -1.71 10.68
N ASP A 93 -2.17 -1.76 9.36
CA ASP A 93 -3.37 -1.80 8.53
C ASP A 93 -4.05 -3.19 8.54
N GLY A 94 -3.31 -4.23 8.92
CA GLY A 94 -3.81 -5.59 9.03
C GLY A 94 -2.97 -6.49 9.93
N VAL A 95 -3.62 -7.53 10.46
CA VAL A 95 -2.99 -8.59 11.26
C VAL A 95 -3.31 -9.96 10.65
N VAL A 96 -2.32 -10.84 10.66
CA VAL A 96 -2.40 -12.23 10.17
C VAL A 96 -2.06 -13.19 11.30
#